data_AF-A0A920VRC3-F1
#
_entry.id   AF-A0A920VRC3-F1
#
_cell.length_a   1.000
_cell.length_b   1.000
_cell.length_c   1.000
_cell.angle_alpha   90.00
_cell.angle_beta   90.00
_cell.angle_gamma   90.00
#
_symmetry.space_group_name_H-M   'P 1'
#
loop_
_entity.id
_entity.type
_entity.pdbx_description
1 polymer ?
#
loop_
_entity_poly.entity_id
_entity_poly.type
_entity_poly.pdbx_seq_one_letter_code
_entity_poly.pdbx_strand_id
1 'polypeptide(L)'
;MREFWWSLTGRLQQIVGPERVIRHTSPELAAKFLQPEAAEYIVPDQSCPAELHPEGGGDDGTGSNNWIVGAPKSTTGLPLLASDPHWPIHFPDLWYEQHLVGPEIDCIGAAYAGAPPVIFGRTRHATWARTNNSSSTRDLYHEQVDPNNPSKYIDGIQSVPFEIIKEQIAVKGSGLSELKIKLTTRGPIVNEFIPSVDPDGDSPISLKWIGHERIDDMKSLFGLNHAQSADEIKDHPLNLETFCMECNLRR
;
A
#
# COMPACT_ATOMS: atom_id res chain seq x y z
N MET A 1 28.90 -11.12 -22.32
CA MET A 1 29.71 -10.93 -21.08
C MET A 1 29.47 -9.51 -20.60
N ARG A 2 28.89 -9.21 -19.44
CA ARG A 2 28.48 -10.01 -18.30
C ARG A 2 27.07 -9.54 -17.93
N GLU A 3 26.13 -10.49 -17.90
CA GLU A 3 24.90 -10.32 -17.16
C GLU A 3 25.26 -10.13 -15.70
N PHE A 4 24.72 -9.07 -15.08
CA PHE A 4 24.76 -8.93 -13.64
C PHE A 4 23.39 -8.45 -13.19
N TRP A 5 22.62 -9.42 -12.67
CA TRP A 5 21.28 -9.25 -12.15
C TRP A 5 21.37 -9.24 -10.63
N TRP A 6 20.88 -8.16 -10.03
CA TRP A 6 20.30 -8.19 -8.69
C TRP A 6 19.12 -7.22 -8.68
N SER A 7 17.92 -7.74 -8.42
CA SER A 7 16.73 -6.95 -8.08
C SER A 7 16.17 -7.53 -6.80
N LEU A 8 16.29 -6.79 -5.71
CA LEU A 8 15.56 -7.03 -4.47
C LEU A 8 14.68 -5.85 -4.07
N THR A 9 14.65 -4.77 -4.88
CA THR A 9 13.63 -3.72 -4.80
C THR A 9 13.34 -3.23 -6.22
N GLY A 10 12.22 -3.67 -6.79
CA GLY A 10 11.80 -3.31 -8.15
C GLY A 10 11.55 -1.82 -8.29
N ARG A 11 12.60 -1.03 -8.55
CA ARG A 11 12.52 0.43 -8.79
C ARG A 11 13.09 0.87 -10.14
N LEU A 12 13.53 -0.06 -10.99
CA LEU A 12 14.05 0.28 -12.32
C LEU A 12 12.99 1.03 -13.14
N GLN A 13 11.74 0.62 -13.04
CA GLN A 13 10.60 1.19 -13.74
C GLN A 13 10.16 2.56 -13.19
N GLN A 14 10.33 2.82 -11.89
CA GLN A 14 10.09 4.14 -11.30
C GLN A 14 11.13 5.18 -11.76
N ILE A 15 12.28 4.74 -12.25
CA ILE A 15 13.33 5.61 -12.80
C ILE A 15 13.18 5.70 -14.32
N VAL A 16 13.06 4.57 -15.01
CA VAL A 16 13.08 4.51 -16.48
C VAL A 16 11.76 4.98 -17.10
N GLY A 17 10.62 4.73 -16.46
CA GLY A 17 9.30 5.13 -16.95
C GLY A 17 9.18 6.65 -17.07
N PRO A 18 9.32 7.41 -15.97
CA PRO A 18 9.39 8.87 -15.99
C PRO A 18 10.42 9.41 -16.98
N GLU A 19 11.64 8.85 -17.01
CA GLU A 19 12.72 9.31 -17.89
C GLU A 19 12.38 9.11 -19.39
N ARG A 20 11.73 7.99 -19.76
CA ARG A 20 11.24 7.74 -21.12
C ARG A 20 10.13 8.71 -21.50
N VAL A 21 9.17 8.95 -20.61
CA VAL A 21 8.05 9.85 -20.88
C VAL A 21 8.54 11.28 -21.07
N ILE A 22 9.45 11.76 -20.21
CA ILE A 22 10.09 13.08 -20.35
C ILE A 22 10.82 13.20 -21.69
N ARG A 23 11.49 12.15 -22.17
CA ARG A 23 12.29 12.18 -23.40
C ARG A 23 11.50 12.05 -24.70
N HIS A 24 10.34 11.42 -24.66
CA HIS A 24 9.66 10.97 -25.88
C HIS A 24 8.21 11.45 -26.01
N THR A 25 7.72 12.27 -25.06
CA THR A 25 6.37 12.85 -25.13
C THR A 25 6.43 14.38 -25.07
N SER A 26 5.30 15.04 -25.30
CA SER A 26 5.21 16.50 -25.14
C SER A 26 5.35 16.90 -23.67
N PRO A 27 5.80 18.13 -23.38
CA PRO A 27 5.86 18.64 -21.99
C PRO A 27 4.53 18.54 -21.24
N GLU A 28 3.39 18.70 -21.94
CA GLU A 28 2.05 18.57 -21.35
C GLU A 28 1.75 17.12 -20.94
N LEU A 29 2.09 16.14 -21.80
CA LEU A 29 1.89 14.73 -21.51
C LEU A 29 2.84 14.23 -20.43
N ALA A 30 4.09 14.70 -20.44
CA ALA A 30 5.03 14.43 -19.37
C ALA A 30 4.55 15.02 -18.04
N ALA A 31 4.02 16.24 -18.03
CA ALA A 31 3.45 16.85 -16.82
C ALA A 31 2.25 16.06 -16.29
N LYS A 32 1.34 15.58 -17.16
CA LYS A 32 0.20 14.72 -16.76
C LYS A 32 0.64 13.35 -16.27
N PHE A 33 1.67 12.76 -16.86
CA PHE A 33 2.21 11.46 -16.42
C PHE A 33 2.96 11.55 -15.09
N LEU A 34 3.64 12.67 -14.86
CA LEU A 34 4.36 12.95 -13.61
C LEU A 34 3.47 13.55 -12.53
N GLN A 35 2.22 13.91 -12.87
CA GLN A 35 1.24 14.27 -11.86
C GLN A 35 0.99 13.03 -11.01
N PRO A 36 1.20 13.10 -9.69
CA PRO A 36 0.68 12.10 -8.77
C PRO A 36 -0.82 11.96 -9.03
N GLU A 37 -1.36 10.74 -8.92
CA GLU A 37 -2.81 10.61 -8.84
C GLU A 37 -3.34 11.53 -7.75
N ALA A 38 -4.33 12.34 -8.12
CA ALA A 38 -4.98 13.23 -7.19
C ALA A 38 -5.76 12.41 -6.16
N ALA A 39 -5.59 12.81 -4.89
CA ALA A 39 -6.41 12.51 -3.72
C ALA A 39 -6.16 11.21 -2.93
N GLU A 40 -4.90 10.97 -2.53
CA GLU A 40 -4.67 10.52 -1.14
C GLU A 40 -4.02 11.69 -0.38
N TYR A 41 -4.85 12.59 0.15
CA TYR A 41 -4.32 13.65 0.99
C TYR A 41 -4.06 13.11 2.38
N ILE A 42 -2.81 13.19 2.86
CA ILE A 42 -2.48 12.90 4.26
C ILE A 42 -3.24 13.86 5.19
N VAL A 43 -3.51 15.07 4.72
CA VAL A 43 -4.30 16.10 5.40
C VAL A 43 -5.49 16.45 4.49
N PRO A 44 -6.72 16.07 4.85
CA PRO A 44 -7.90 16.44 4.07
C PRO A 44 -7.97 17.96 3.87
N ASP A 45 -8.46 18.39 2.70
CA ASP A 45 -8.77 19.80 2.50
C ASP A 45 -9.80 20.25 3.55
N GLN A 46 -9.51 21.34 4.28
CA GLN A 46 -10.40 21.92 5.29
C GLN A 46 -11.72 22.43 4.68
N SER A 47 -11.84 22.47 3.35
CA SER A 47 -13.09 22.73 2.64
C SER A 47 -14.07 21.53 2.64
N CYS A 48 -13.63 20.35 3.07
CA CYS A 48 -14.47 19.15 3.13
C CYS A 48 -15.56 19.32 4.21
N PRO A 49 -16.86 19.16 3.87
CA PRO A 49 -17.95 19.28 4.85
C PRO A 49 -17.74 18.32 6.03
N ALA A 50 -18.05 18.78 7.24
CA ALA A 50 -17.92 18.01 8.49
C ALA A 50 -18.76 16.72 8.56
N GLU A 51 -19.52 16.40 7.51
CA GLU A 51 -20.21 15.12 7.37
C GLU A 51 -19.23 14.09 6.80
N LEU A 52 -18.52 13.42 7.72
CA LEU A 52 -17.81 12.17 7.41
C LEU A 52 -18.85 11.13 7.01
N HIS A 53 -19.12 11.01 5.70
CA HIS A 53 -19.72 9.80 5.17
C HIS A 53 -18.74 8.64 5.41
N PRO A 54 -19.22 7.44 5.78
CA PRO A 54 -18.34 6.28 5.87
C PRO A 54 -17.60 6.16 4.54
N GLU A 55 -16.27 6.31 4.58
CA GLU A 55 -15.41 6.19 3.42
C GLU A 55 -15.51 4.74 2.91
N GLY A 56 -16.45 4.49 2.01
CA GLY A 56 -16.63 3.19 1.38
C GLY A 56 -17.21 3.44 0.00
N GLY A 57 -16.38 3.24 -1.02
CA GLY A 57 -16.74 3.30 -2.45
C GLY A 57 -17.52 4.56 -2.86
N GLY A 58 -16.82 5.59 -3.33
CA GLY A 58 -17.49 6.73 -3.95
C GLY A 58 -18.27 6.31 -5.21
N ASP A 59 -19.43 6.93 -5.45
CA ASP A 59 -20.25 6.75 -6.67
C ASP A 59 -19.62 7.41 -7.92
N ASP A 60 -18.38 7.92 -7.81
CA ASP A 60 -17.64 8.55 -8.91
C ASP A 60 -16.95 7.53 -9.83
N GLY A 61 -17.08 6.24 -9.54
CA GLY A 61 -16.50 5.14 -10.31
C GLY A 61 -15.00 4.94 -10.08
N THR A 62 -14.45 5.52 -9.01
CA THR A 62 -13.04 5.34 -8.62
C THR A 62 -12.88 4.22 -7.58
N GLY A 63 -11.71 3.57 -7.56
CA GLY A 63 -11.38 2.52 -6.59
C GLY A 63 -11.85 1.10 -6.96
N SER A 64 -11.23 0.08 -6.36
CA SER A 64 -11.40 -1.33 -6.73
C SER A 64 -12.77 -1.91 -6.32
N ASN A 65 -13.29 -2.86 -7.11
CA ASN A 65 -14.59 -3.50 -6.85
C ASN A 65 -14.45 -4.98 -6.46
N ASN A 66 -15.32 -5.45 -5.56
CA ASN A 66 -15.49 -6.88 -5.26
C ASN A 66 -16.96 -7.23 -5.08
N TRP A 67 -17.36 -8.38 -5.64
CA TRP A 67 -18.73 -8.89 -5.56
C TRP A 67 -18.73 -10.37 -5.20
N ILE A 68 -19.62 -10.73 -4.27
CA ILE A 68 -19.86 -12.11 -3.88
C ILE A 68 -21.34 -12.43 -4.06
N VAL A 69 -21.64 -13.49 -4.80
CA VAL A 69 -22.98 -14.06 -4.92
C VAL A 69 -22.98 -15.42 -4.23
N GLY A 70 -23.70 -15.51 -3.10
CA GLY A 70 -23.89 -16.78 -2.40
C GLY A 70 -24.71 -17.78 -3.23
N ALA A 71 -24.50 -19.08 -2.99
CA ALA A 71 -25.16 -20.17 -3.72
C ALA A 71 -26.69 -20.01 -3.89
N PRO A 72 -27.48 -19.58 -2.88
CA PRO A 72 -28.93 -19.41 -3.03
C PRO A 72 -29.35 -18.33 -4.04
N LYS A 73 -28.44 -17.42 -4.39
CA LYS A 73 -28.67 -16.32 -5.34
C LYS A 73 -28.03 -16.58 -6.71
N SER A 74 -27.33 -17.70 -6.88
CA SER A 74 -26.61 -18.07 -8.10
C SER A 74 -27.41 -19.06 -8.94
N THR A 75 -27.43 -18.87 -10.27
CA THR A 75 -28.09 -19.81 -11.19
C THR A 75 -27.40 -21.17 -11.26
N THR A 76 -26.13 -21.25 -10.86
CA THR A 76 -25.36 -22.51 -10.83
C THR A 76 -25.57 -23.30 -9.53
N GLY A 77 -26.24 -22.72 -8.52
CA GLY A 77 -26.28 -23.27 -7.16
C GLY A 77 -24.91 -23.29 -6.46
N LEU A 78 -23.88 -22.71 -7.07
CA LEU A 78 -22.55 -22.54 -6.51
C LEU A 78 -22.24 -21.06 -6.33
N PRO A 79 -21.42 -20.71 -5.34
CA PRO A 79 -21.18 -19.31 -5.02
C PRO A 79 -20.16 -18.72 -6.04
N LEU A 80 -20.32 -17.45 -6.41
CA LEU A 80 -19.50 -16.74 -7.41
C LEU A 80 -18.77 -15.54 -6.80
N LEU A 81 -17.46 -15.44 -7.04
CA LEU A 81 -16.64 -14.27 -6.71
C LEU A 81 -16.29 -13.52 -8.00
N ALA A 82 -16.44 -12.20 -7.99
CA ALA A 82 -15.86 -11.32 -9.00
C ALA A 82 -15.04 -10.22 -8.32
N SER A 83 -13.83 -10.00 -8.81
CA SER A 83 -12.90 -8.98 -8.33
C SER A 83 -12.40 -8.17 -9.51
N ASP A 84 -12.34 -6.86 -9.33
CA ASP A 84 -11.87 -5.90 -10.31
C ASP A 84 -10.92 -4.91 -9.59
N PRO A 85 -9.65 -5.32 -9.35
CA PRO A 85 -8.67 -4.45 -8.72
C PRO A 85 -8.26 -3.35 -9.69
N HIS A 86 -8.61 -2.12 -9.35
CA HIS A 86 -8.25 -0.95 -10.15
C HIS A 86 -6.80 -0.58 -9.88
N TRP A 87 -6.01 -0.59 -10.95
CA TRP A 87 -4.65 -0.07 -10.95
C TRP A 87 -4.43 0.65 -12.27
N PRO A 88 -3.72 1.80 -12.30
CA PRO A 88 -3.45 2.47 -13.56
C PRO A 88 -2.64 1.58 -14.48
N ILE A 89 -2.99 1.59 -15.77
CA ILE A 89 -2.33 0.75 -16.76
C ILE A 89 -0.89 1.24 -16.93
N HIS A 90 0.06 0.40 -16.51
CA HIS A 90 1.49 0.65 -16.60
C HIS A 90 2.21 -0.50 -17.31
N PHE A 91 3.41 -0.22 -17.85
CA PHE A 91 4.26 -1.23 -18.48
C PHE A 91 5.69 -1.18 -17.89
N PRO A 92 6.18 -2.27 -17.27
CA PRO A 92 5.46 -3.53 -17.01
C PRO A 92 4.29 -3.33 -16.04
N ASP A 93 3.26 -4.17 -16.20
CA ASP A 93 2.09 -4.16 -15.33
C ASP A 93 2.46 -4.61 -13.92
N LEU A 94 1.73 -4.12 -12.93
CA LEU A 94 1.86 -4.53 -11.54
C LEU A 94 1.38 -5.97 -11.35
N TRP A 95 0.27 -6.33 -12.00
CA TRP A 95 -0.35 -7.64 -11.87
C TRP A 95 0.36 -8.69 -12.73
N TYR A 96 0.66 -9.82 -12.11
CA TYR A 96 1.25 -10.97 -12.75
C TYR A 96 0.41 -12.21 -12.44
N GLU A 97 -0.15 -12.83 -13.47
CA GLU A 97 -0.88 -14.08 -13.32
C GLU A 97 0.08 -15.23 -13.03
N GLN A 98 -0.23 -16.02 -12.01
CA GLN A 98 0.55 -17.20 -11.66
C GLN A 98 -0.34 -18.35 -11.19
N HIS A 99 0.13 -19.58 -11.48
CA HIS A 99 -0.44 -20.83 -10.99
C HIS A 99 0.66 -21.60 -10.25
N LEU A 100 0.50 -21.74 -8.94
CA LEU A 100 1.43 -22.46 -8.08
C LEU A 100 0.90 -23.87 -7.84
N VAL A 101 1.70 -24.88 -8.18
CA VAL A 101 1.36 -26.30 -8.03
C VAL A 101 2.48 -27.02 -7.30
N GLY A 102 2.14 -27.72 -6.23
CA GLY A 102 3.01 -28.55 -5.42
C GLY A 102 2.22 -29.57 -4.60
N PRO A 103 2.88 -30.39 -3.76
CA PRO A 103 2.20 -31.42 -2.97
C PRO A 103 1.10 -30.88 -2.05
N GLU A 104 1.29 -29.66 -1.52
CA GLU A 104 0.40 -29.04 -0.53
C GLU A 104 -0.27 -27.76 -1.05
N ILE A 105 -0.01 -27.36 -2.31
CA ILE A 105 -0.50 -26.10 -2.89
C ILE A 105 -0.99 -26.32 -4.33
N ASP A 106 -2.18 -25.82 -4.63
CA ASP A 106 -2.73 -25.71 -5.98
C ASP A 106 -3.59 -24.46 -6.02
N CYS A 107 -2.96 -23.32 -6.29
CA CYS A 107 -3.62 -22.02 -6.31
C CYS A 107 -3.29 -21.24 -7.59
N ILE A 108 -4.28 -20.54 -8.13
CA ILE A 108 -4.17 -19.76 -9.35
C ILE A 108 -4.80 -18.39 -9.17
N GLY A 109 -4.19 -17.37 -9.76
CA GLY A 109 -4.71 -16.02 -9.78
C GLY A 109 -3.63 -14.98 -10.12
N ALA A 110 -3.75 -13.78 -9.56
CA ALA A 110 -2.82 -12.68 -9.78
C ALA A 110 -2.03 -12.34 -8.51
N ALA A 111 -0.78 -11.92 -8.69
CA ALA A 111 0.12 -11.41 -7.65
C ALA A 111 0.85 -10.16 -8.13
N TYR A 112 1.55 -9.50 -7.23
CA TYR A 112 2.53 -8.48 -7.64
C TYR A 112 3.70 -9.14 -8.37
N ALA A 113 4.20 -8.49 -9.41
CA ALA A 113 5.42 -8.95 -10.08
C ALA A 113 6.57 -9.15 -9.07
N GLY A 114 7.03 -10.39 -8.93
CA GLY A 114 8.09 -10.79 -7.99
C GLY A 114 7.62 -11.18 -6.59
N ALA A 115 6.32 -11.07 -6.27
CA ALA A 115 5.76 -11.56 -5.01
C ALA A 115 5.45 -13.07 -5.11
N PRO A 116 5.90 -13.90 -4.15
CA PRO A 116 5.61 -15.33 -4.17
C PRO A 116 4.11 -15.71 -4.07
N PRO A 117 3.29 -15.16 -3.15
CA PRO A 117 1.92 -15.62 -2.98
C PRO A 117 0.95 -15.00 -3.99
N VAL A 118 -0.07 -15.77 -4.40
CA VAL A 118 -1.26 -15.28 -5.11
C VAL A 118 -2.04 -14.34 -4.19
N ILE A 119 -2.32 -13.14 -4.67
CA ILE A 119 -2.99 -12.07 -3.91
C ILE A 119 -4.51 -12.08 -4.15
N PHE A 120 -4.92 -12.31 -5.39
CA PHE A 120 -6.30 -12.47 -5.82
C PHE A 120 -6.40 -13.81 -6.51
N GLY A 121 -7.30 -14.69 -6.08
CA GLY A 121 -7.35 -15.99 -6.73
C GLY A 121 -8.18 -17.03 -6.02
N ARG A 122 -7.81 -18.28 -6.27
CA ARG A 122 -8.50 -19.44 -5.73
C ARG A 122 -7.59 -20.63 -5.58
N THR A 123 -7.95 -21.50 -4.64
CA THR A 123 -7.53 -22.91 -4.65
C THR A 123 -8.58 -23.74 -5.39
N ARG A 124 -8.54 -25.07 -5.20
CA ARG A 124 -9.64 -25.95 -5.59
C ARG A 124 -10.90 -25.76 -4.75
N HIS A 125 -10.78 -25.24 -3.54
CA HIS A 125 -11.83 -25.29 -2.52
C HIS A 125 -12.28 -23.93 -2.03
N ALA A 126 -11.48 -22.88 -2.20
CA ALA A 126 -11.82 -21.54 -1.76
C ALA A 126 -11.35 -20.49 -2.76
N THR A 127 -12.00 -19.33 -2.77
CA THR A 127 -11.59 -18.16 -3.54
C THR A 127 -11.62 -16.90 -2.67
N TRP A 128 -10.70 -15.99 -2.95
CA TRP A 128 -10.54 -14.74 -2.23
C TRP A 128 -10.22 -13.59 -3.19
N ALA A 129 -10.62 -12.41 -2.75
CA ALA A 129 -10.27 -11.14 -3.37
C ALA A 129 -10.16 -10.06 -2.30
N ARG A 130 -9.56 -8.93 -2.65
CA ARG A 130 -9.29 -7.83 -1.72
C ARG A 130 -9.63 -6.50 -2.34
N THR A 131 -10.01 -5.53 -1.53
CA THR A 131 -10.08 -4.14 -1.95
C THR A 131 -9.50 -3.30 -0.83
N ASN A 132 -9.09 -2.07 -1.15
CA ASN A 132 -8.61 -1.17 -0.14
C ASN A 132 -9.75 -0.88 0.84
N ASN A 133 -9.45 -1.00 2.13
CA ASN A 133 -10.34 -0.50 3.16
C ASN A 133 -9.98 0.95 3.44
N SER A 134 -10.97 1.77 3.73
CA SER A 134 -10.73 3.17 4.12
C SER A 134 -10.46 3.27 5.63
N SER A 135 -9.69 2.31 6.15
CA SER A 135 -9.30 2.32 7.56
C SER A 135 -8.21 3.36 7.76
N SER A 136 -8.31 4.17 8.82
CA SER A 136 -7.18 5.00 9.23
C SER A 136 -6.03 4.12 9.68
N THR A 137 -4.94 4.14 8.91
CA THR A 137 -3.71 3.38 9.21
C THR A 137 -2.54 4.29 9.59
N ARG A 138 -2.76 5.60 9.55
CA ARG A 138 -1.75 6.65 9.68
C ARG A 138 -2.29 7.75 10.60
N ASP A 139 -1.48 8.14 11.58
CA ASP A 139 -1.77 9.25 12.49
C ASP A 139 -0.65 10.28 12.41
N LEU A 140 -1.02 11.57 12.36
CA LEU A 140 -0.08 12.69 12.50
C LEU A 140 -0.07 13.21 13.93
N TYR A 141 1.12 13.54 14.45
CA TYR A 141 1.28 14.14 15.78
C TYR A 141 2.05 15.45 15.70
N HIS A 142 1.51 16.49 16.33
CA HIS A 142 2.27 17.71 16.63
C HIS A 142 3.24 17.44 17.79
N GLU A 143 4.53 17.47 17.49
CA GLU A 143 5.59 17.24 18.47
C GLU A 143 6.01 18.58 19.09
N GLN A 144 5.96 18.66 20.42
CA GLN A 144 6.45 19.83 21.14
C GLN A 144 7.96 19.74 21.33
N VAL A 145 8.72 20.66 20.73
CA VAL A 145 10.17 20.77 20.96
C VAL A 145 10.44 21.21 22.40
N ASP A 146 11.45 20.63 23.05
CA ASP A 146 11.86 21.07 24.39
C ASP A 146 12.40 22.52 24.31
N PRO A 147 11.80 23.49 25.04
CA PRO A 147 12.20 24.89 24.97
C PRO A 147 13.63 25.13 25.47
N ASN A 148 14.18 24.22 26.29
CA ASN A 148 15.54 24.32 26.80
C ASN A 148 16.54 23.54 25.92
N ASN A 149 16.09 22.67 25.03
CA ASN A 149 16.96 21.89 24.15
C ASN A 149 16.29 21.49 22.83
N PRO A 150 16.57 22.19 21.71
CA PRO A 150 15.92 21.93 20.42
C PRO A 150 16.27 20.59 19.77
N SER A 151 17.25 19.84 20.31
CA SER A 151 17.53 18.46 19.88
C SER A 151 16.63 17.42 20.55
N LYS A 152 15.67 17.87 21.36
CA LYS A 152 14.70 17.02 22.07
C LYS A 152 13.26 17.47 21.85
N TYR A 153 12.33 16.55 22.09
CA TYR A 153 10.89 16.80 22.13
C TYR A 153 10.29 16.27 23.44
N ILE A 154 9.09 16.73 23.74
CA ILE A 154 8.33 16.33 24.92
C ILE A 154 7.46 15.12 24.57
N ASP A 155 7.72 13.97 25.19
CA ASP A 155 6.86 12.78 25.14
C ASP A 155 6.23 12.57 26.52
N GLY A 156 4.95 12.96 26.64
CA GLY A 156 4.24 13.00 27.92
C GLY A 156 4.85 14.03 28.87
N ILE A 157 5.61 13.57 29.87
CA ILE A 157 6.33 14.42 30.84
C ILE A 157 7.84 14.41 30.65
N GLN A 158 8.34 13.65 29.68
CA GLN A 158 9.78 13.43 29.49
C GLN A 158 10.31 14.23 28.30
N SER A 159 11.53 14.74 28.45
CA SER A 159 12.29 15.36 27.35
C SER A 159 13.20 14.30 26.70
N VAL A 160 12.81 13.86 25.51
CA VAL A 160 13.40 12.73 24.77
C VAL A 160 14.18 13.26 23.56
N PRO A 161 15.40 12.78 23.29
CA PRO A 161 16.13 13.18 22.09
C PRO A 161 15.41 12.71 20.83
N PHE A 162 15.44 13.54 19.80
CA PHE A 162 15.15 13.06 18.45
C PHE A 162 16.24 12.08 18.01
N GLU A 163 15.83 10.97 17.42
CA GLU A 163 16.75 10.10 16.70
C GLU A 163 17.08 10.72 15.34
N ILE A 164 18.33 10.63 14.91
CA ILE A 164 18.79 11.13 13.61
C ILE A 164 19.43 9.98 12.85
N ILE A 165 18.76 9.52 11.80
CA ILE A 165 19.34 8.60 10.81
C ILE A 165 20.00 9.43 9.73
N LYS A 166 21.26 9.13 9.41
CA LYS A 166 22.00 9.77 8.32
C LYS A 166 22.16 8.78 7.18
N GLU A 167 21.52 9.08 6.06
CA GLU A 167 21.60 8.30 4.84
C GLU A 167 22.53 8.99 3.83
N GLN A 168 23.36 8.20 3.15
CA GLN A 168 24.25 8.69 2.11
C GLN A 168 23.76 8.18 0.75
N ILE A 169 23.17 9.07 -0.03
CA ILE A 169 22.54 8.75 -1.31
C ILE A 169 23.54 9.02 -2.43
N ALA A 170 23.94 7.96 -3.15
CA ALA A 170 24.79 8.11 -4.33
C ALA A 170 24.01 8.74 -5.49
N VAL A 171 24.41 9.94 -5.88
CA VAL A 171 23.82 10.68 -7.00
C VAL A 171 24.72 10.53 -8.22
N LYS A 172 24.18 9.90 -9.28
CA LYS A 172 24.88 9.67 -10.53
C LYS A 172 25.44 10.99 -11.08
N GLY A 173 26.76 11.03 -11.27
CA GLY A 173 27.46 12.20 -11.83
C GLY A 173 27.72 13.34 -10.85
N SER A 174 27.33 13.23 -9.57
CA SER A 174 27.55 14.28 -8.57
C SER A 174 28.39 13.81 -7.37
N GLY A 175 28.16 12.60 -6.85
CA GLY A 175 28.81 12.11 -5.62
C GLY A 175 27.79 11.65 -4.59
N LEU A 176 28.14 11.63 -3.30
CA LEU A 176 27.23 11.29 -2.21
C LEU A 176 26.49 12.54 -1.71
N SER A 177 25.18 12.42 -1.53
CA SER A 177 24.31 13.42 -0.88
C SER A 177 23.86 12.89 0.47
N GLU A 178 24.08 13.65 1.54
CA GLU A 178 23.61 13.28 2.88
C GLU A 178 22.13 13.69 3.05
N LEU A 179 21.29 12.73 3.47
CA LEU A 179 19.92 12.95 3.92
C LEU A 179 19.86 12.69 5.43
N LYS A 180 19.29 13.63 6.19
CA LYS A 180 19.06 13.46 7.63
C LYS A 180 17.58 13.21 7.88
N ILE A 181 17.25 12.04 8.40
CA ILE A 181 15.89 11.68 8.78
C ILE A 181 15.80 11.82 10.29
N LYS A 182 14.86 12.65 10.74
CA LYS A 182 14.59 12.92 12.16
C LYS A 182 13.41 12.10 12.61
N LEU A 183 13.54 11.35 13.71
CA LEU A 183 12.48 10.48 14.22
C LEU A 183 12.14 10.79 15.68
N THR A 184 10.88 10.58 16.02
CA THR A 184 10.38 10.43 17.39
C THR A 184 10.08 8.96 17.66
N THR A 185 9.66 8.65 18.90
CA THR A 185 9.12 7.32 19.26
C THR A 185 7.90 6.91 18.44
N ARG A 186 7.23 7.84 17.74
CA ARG A 186 6.03 7.59 16.94
C ARG A 186 6.34 7.38 15.47
N GLY A 187 7.47 7.92 14.99
CA GLY A 187 7.91 7.78 13.61
C GLY A 187 8.68 9.00 13.08
N PRO A 188 8.90 9.09 11.76
CA PRO A 188 9.66 10.16 11.15
C PRO A 188 8.91 11.50 11.20
N ILE A 189 9.66 12.60 11.26
CA ILE A 189 9.16 13.95 11.04
C ILE A 189 8.90 14.16 9.54
N VAL A 190 7.70 14.65 9.19
CA VAL A 190 7.20 14.68 7.80
C VAL A 190 6.83 16.07 7.27
N ASN A 191 7.14 17.16 7.98
CA ASN A 191 6.80 18.53 7.58
C ASN A 191 7.20 18.87 6.13
N GLU A 192 8.31 18.33 5.63
CA GLU A 192 8.79 18.60 4.25
C GLU A 192 7.92 17.93 3.17
N PHE A 193 7.09 16.94 3.54
CA PHE A 193 6.29 16.13 2.62
C PHE A 193 4.79 16.40 2.68
N ILE A 194 4.34 17.18 3.66
CA ILE A 194 2.93 17.52 3.84
C ILE A 194 2.72 19.03 3.70
N PRO A 195 1.55 19.48 3.21
CA PRO A 195 1.19 20.89 3.31
C PRO A 195 1.21 21.34 4.77
N SER A 196 1.40 22.64 4.96
CA SER A 196 1.30 23.21 6.29
C SER A 196 -0.11 22.98 6.85
N VAL A 197 -0.20 22.51 8.10
CA VAL A 197 -1.49 22.22 8.74
C VAL A 197 -1.94 23.37 9.64
N ASP A 198 -1.00 24.19 10.11
CA ASP A 198 -1.23 25.40 10.88
C ASP A 198 -0.85 26.65 10.07
N PRO A 199 -1.80 27.58 9.82
CA PRO A 199 -1.54 28.84 9.13
C PRO A 199 -0.43 29.70 9.77
N ASP A 200 -0.20 29.57 11.07
CA ASP A 200 0.80 30.34 11.83
C ASP A 200 2.17 29.64 11.85
N GLY A 201 2.28 28.47 11.21
CA GLY A 201 3.50 27.69 11.06
C GLY A 201 3.51 26.43 11.92
N ASP A 202 4.00 25.33 11.35
CA ASP A 202 3.94 24.03 12.01
C ASP A 202 5.09 23.81 12.99
N SER A 203 4.76 23.28 14.17
CA SER A 203 5.72 22.50 14.97
C SER A 203 6.20 21.27 14.17
N PRO A 204 7.27 20.57 14.59
CA PRO A 204 7.58 19.28 13.98
C PRO A 204 6.36 18.35 14.04
N ILE A 205 6.06 17.68 12.93
CA ILE A 205 4.93 16.76 12.78
C ILE A 205 5.49 15.37 12.51
N SER A 206 5.20 14.40 13.37
CA SER A 206 5.59 13.00 13.17
C SER A 206 4.46 12.19 12.54
N LEU A 207 4.82 11.18 11.75
CA LEU A 207 3.88 10.20 11.17
C LEU A 207 4.02 8.85 11.88
N LYS A 208 2.95 8.44 12.57
CA LYS A 208 2.79 7.05 13.01
C LYS A 208 2.05 6.28 11.94
N TRP A 209 2.65 5.20 11.45
CA TRP A 209 2.04 4.37 10.39
C TRP A 209 2.16 2.89 10.75
N ILE A 210 1.06 2.15 10.65
CA ILE A 210 1.05 0.70 10.90
C ILE A 210 2.01 -0.06 9.98
N GLY A 211 2.34 0.49 8.80
CA GLY A 211 3.31 -0.10 7.87
C GLY A 211 4.75 -0.11 8.40
N HIS A 212 5.05 0.64 9.47
CA HIS A 212 6.33 0.56 10.18
C HIS A 212 6.36 -0.53 11.25
N GLU A 213 5.21 -1.06 11.63
CA GLU A 213 5.10 -2.15 12.59
C GLU A 213 5.29 -3.50 11.89
N ARG A 214 5.69 -4.52 12.65
CA ARG A 214 5.74 -5.87 12.12
C ARG A 214 4.32 -6.35 11.83
N ILE A 215 4.04 -6.59 10.56
CA ILE A 215 2.79 -7.20 10.08
C ILE A 215 3.04 -8.58 9.49
N ASP A 216 2.11 -9.50 9.69
CA ASP A 216 2.18 -10.90 9.23
C ASP A 216 1.54 -11.09 7.84
N ASP A 217 1.44 -10.03 7.02
CA ASP A 217 0.74 -10.03 5.72
C ASP A 217 1.19 -11.15 4.78
N MET A 218 2.50 -11.40 4.69
CA MET A 218 3.03 -12.48 3.86
C MET A 218 2.59 -13.85 4.37
N LYS A 219 2.57 -14.05 5.69
CA LYS A 219 2.12 -15.30 6.32
C LYS A 219 0.63 -15.50 6.09
N SER A 220 -0.18 -14.46 6.24
CA SER A 220 -1.61 -14.50 5.95
C SER A 220 -1.86 -14.84 4.47
N LEU A 221 -1.14 -14.19 3.54
CA LEU A 221 -1.23 -14.49 2.10
C LEU A 221 -0.87 -15.95 1.79
N PHE A 222 0.20 -16.49 2.36
CA PHE A 222 0.51 -17.91 2.22
C PHE A 222 -0.59 -18.81 2.78
N GLY A 223 -1.21 -18.44 3.91
CA GLY A 223 -2.38 -19.13 4.44
C GLY A 223 -3.53 -19.19 3.44
N LEU A 224 -3.88 -18.06 2.80
CA LEU A 224 -4.91 -18.03 1.76
C LEU A 224 -4.60 -18.97 0.60
N ASN A 225 -3.33 -19.04 0.20
CA ASN A 225 -2.89 -19.86 -0.92
C ASN A 225 -3.02 -21.38 -0.66
N HIS A 226 -3.12 -21.79 0.62
CA HIS A 226 -3.32 -23.17 1.04
C HIS A 226 -4.75 -23.45 1.51
N ALA A 227 -5.61 -22.43 1.58
CA ALA A 227 -6.93 -22.54 2.17
C ALA A 227 -7.81 -23.59 1.46
N GLN A 228 -8.40 -24.47 2.27
CA GLN A 228 -9.31 -25.53 1.84
C GLN A 228 -10.78 -25.18 2.10
N SER A 229 -11.06 -24.03 2.71
CA SER A 229 -12.42 -23.53 2.96
C SER A 229 -12.44 -22.01 3.09
N ALA A 230 -13.64 -21.41 3.05
CA ALA A 230 -13.79 -19.98 3.37
C ALA A 230 -13.54 -19.68 4.85
N ASP A 231 -13.75 -20.64 5.74
CA ASP A 231 -13.52 -20.44 7.17
C ASP A 231 -12.02 -20.36 7.47
N GLU A 232 -11.19 -21.18 6.83
CA GLU A 232 -9.72 -21.07 6.94
C GLU A 232 -9.18 -19.72 6.45
N ILE A 233 -9.84 -19.08 5.49
CA ILE A 233 -9.47 -17.73 5.05
C ILE A 233 -9.65 -16.71 6.18
N LYS A 234 -10.65 -16.87 7.05
CA LYS A 234 -10.91 -15.95 8.18
C LYS A 234 -9.81 -16.03 9.25
N ASP A 235 -9.13 -17.17 9.36
CA ASP A 235 -8.01 -17.37 10.29
C ASP A 235 -6.71 -16.69 9.80
N HIS A 236 -6.73 -16.12 8.60
CA HIS A 236 -5.63 -15.40 7.98
C HIS A 236 -6.00 -13.94 7.69
N PRO A 237 -6.30 -13.13 8.73
CA PRO A 237 -6.66 -11.74 8.55
C PRO A 237 -5.51 -10.97 7.90
N LEU A 238 -5.87 -10.08 6.99
CA LEU A 238 -4.97 -9.14 6.34
C LEU A 238 -5.32 -7.74 6.83
N ASN A 239 -4.36 -6.82 6.77
CA ASN A 239 -4.58 -5.40 7.09
C ASN A 239 -5.47 -4.67 6.06
N LEU A 240 -5.92 -5.37 5.01
CA LEU A 240 -6.86 -4.90 3.98
C LEU A 240 -8.14 -5.72 4.05
N GLU A 241 -9.27 -5.12 3.65
CA GLU A 241 -10.54 -5.84 3.53
C GLU A 241 -10.40 -7.02 2.57
N THR A 242 -10.71 -8.22 3.08
CA THR A 242 -10.61 -9.48 2.35
C THR A 242 -11.98 -10.11 2.23
N PHE A 243 -12.42 -10.31 0.99
CA PHE A 243 -13.67 -10.96 0.63
C PHE A 243 -13.38 -12.41 0.26
N CYS A 244 -14.11 -13.37 0.85
CA CYS A 244 -13.83 -14.80 0.65
C CYS A 244 -15.11 -15.65 0.59
N MET A 245 -15.01 -16.79 -0.10
CA MET A 245 -16.11 -17.76 -0.22
C MET A 245 -15.62 -19.16 -0.58
N GLU A 246 -16.44 -20.15 -0.23
CA GLU A 246 -16.10 -21.57 -0.34
C GLU A 246 -16.65 -22.14 -1.65
N CYS A 247 -15.77 -22.70 -2.46
CA CYS A 247 -16.11 -23.39 -3.69
C CYS A 247 -16.39 -24.87 -3.37
N ASN A 248 -17.63 -25.18 -2.97
CA ASN A 248 -18.07 -26.56 -2.79
C ASN A 248 -18.29 -27.24 -4.16
N LEU A 249 -17.20 -27.57 -4.86
CA LEU A 249 -17.23 -28.40 -6.07
C LEU A 249 -17.50 -29.86 -5.66
N ARG A 250 -18.78 -30.20 -5.41
CA ARG A 250 -19.17 -31.62 -5.35
C ARG A 250 -18.94 -32.21 -6.75
N ARG A 251 -17.95 -33.10 -6.87
CA ARG A 251 -17.88 -34.04 -7.99
C ARG A 251 -18.90 -35.15 -7.81
#